data_AF-A0A9X3XI62-F1
#
_entry.id   AF-A0A9X3XI62-F1
#
_cell.length_a   1.000
_cell.length_b   1.000
_cell.length_c   1.000
_cell.angle_alpha   90.00
_cell.angle_beta   90.00
_cell.angle_gamma   90.00
#
_symmetry.space_group_name_H-M   'P 1'
#
loop_
_entity.id
_entity.type
_entity.pdbx_description
1 polymer ?
#
loop_
_entity_poly.entity_id
_entity_poly.type
_entity_poly.pdbx_seq_one_letter_code
_entity_poly.pdbx_strand_id
1 'polypeptide(L)'
;MIYLNTPLNVNVKGIGILAFVSIVFQLSFLVIFRLGLKKIFQGSGVILKKDVILRIIIWRIVIIICALTELGQIWVISIPIIIYYFYIFRSLYKLSYDAEAIIYIDLRKIEILNKKKLTYTYMLFSTFVVGVCCVFSNHISLDSSEVISVKEFGIRNTLIDKGIPIEIVKDIEDEDISKLKNLINIEYFSEDLKFNSILNDDGIDFQVTTIFFELYGNEMYAIEYFNWGEEGPYWQDGFEISNTRPLNVINGKLLYEKDGVNYSAEIPRLNGGMVTSRDIFGDERQEEKITGAINYPYKSQKQRGYIFYKIDITQETLSGTNLVNYMHYNHPFRIPYTEPEKKSIMFSNKLRQHGMNFSTNLSKELFSN
;
A
#
# COMPACT_ATOMS: atom_id res chain seq x y z
N MET A 1 -5.57 -17.53 2.27
CA MET A 1 -5.52 -17.25 0.82
C MET A 1 -5.95 -15.80 0.52
N ILE A 2 -7.17 -15.38 0.88
CA ILE A 2 -7.64 -13.99 0.66
C ILE A 2 -6.72 -12.97 1.36
N TYR A 3 -6.35 -13.20 2.62
CA TYR A 3 -5.46 -12.31 3.36
C TYR A 3 -4.11 -12.09 2.65
N LEU A 4 -3.33 -13.15 2.41
CA LEU A 4 -2.02 -13.08 1.74
C LEU A 4 -2.06 -12.46 0.34
N ASN A 5 -3.18 -12.61 -0.37
CA ASN A 5 -3.32 -12.18 -1.76
C ASN A 5 -4.02 -10.83 -1.93
N THR A 6 -4.39 -10.15 -0.83
CA THR A 6 -5.08 -8.85 -0.88
C THR A 6 -4.34 -7.79 -0.08
N PRO A 7 -4.63 -6.50 -0.32
CA PRO A 7 -4.06 -5.39 0.46
C PRO A 7 -4.35 -5.43 1.97
N LEU A 8 -5.23 -6.33 2.42
CA LEU A 8 -5.48 -6.59 3.84
C LEU A 8 -4.22 -7.07 4.58
N ASN A 9 -3.25 -7.67 3.90
CA ASN A 9 -2.01 -8.16 4.53
C ASN A 9 -1.04 -7.04 4.95
N VAL A 10 -1.15 -5.85 4.36
CA VAL A 10 -0.18 -4.75 4.60
C VAL A 10 -0.73 -3.64 5.48
N ASN A 11 -2.06 -3.52 5.62
CA ASN A 11 -2.67 -2.40 6.35
C ASN A 11 -2.84 -2.74 7.85
N VAL A 12 -1.97 -2.18 8.69
CA VAL A 12 -1.99 -2.36 10.16
C VAL A 12 -3.30 -1.85 10.78
N LYS A 13 -3.91 -0.77 10.24
CA LYS A 13 -5.24 -0.29 10.69
C LYS A 13 -6.37 -1.26 10.33
N GLY A 14 -6.15 -2.14 9.35
CA GLY A 14 -7.07 -3.20 8.95
C GLY A 14 -7.08 -4.42 9.86
N ILE A 15 -6.08 -4.59 10.73
CA ILE A 15 -5.98 -5.76 11.62
C ILE A 15 -7.14 -5.80 12.61
N GLY A 16 -7.52 -4.66 13.19
CA GLY A 16 -8.67 -4.57 14.10
C GLY A 16 -10.00 -4.86 13.42
N ILE A 17 -10.21 -4.31 12.22
CA ILE A 17 -11.41 -4.55 11.41
C ILE A 17 -11.48 -6.02 10.98
N LEU A 18 -10.35 -6.60 10.56
CA LEU A 18 -10.27 -8.00 10.16
C LEU A 18 -10.52 -8.94 11.35
N ALA A 19 -9.95 -8.63 12.51
CA ALA A 19 -10.22 -9.35 13.75
C ALA A 19 -11.70 -9.30 14.10
N PHE A 20 -12.33 -8.12 14.01
CA PHE A 20 -13.76 -7.94 14.25
C PHE A 20 -14.62 -8.75 13.26
N VAL A 21 -14.37 -8.64 11.96
CA VAL A 21 -15.09 -9.40 10.92
C VAL A 21 -14.91 -10.90 11.13
N SER A 22 -13.70 -11.36 11.47
CA SER A 22 -13.40 -12.76 11.77
C SER A 22 -14.18 -13.26 13.00
N ILE A 23 -14.24 -12.45 14.06
CA ILE A 23 -15.02 -12.73 15.27
C ILE A 23 -16.52 -12.86 14.94
N VAL A 24 -17.08 -11.89 14.20
CA VAL A 24 -18.50 -11.90 13.79
C VAL A 24 -18.81 -13.13 12.94
N PHE A 25 -17.94 -13.46 11.99
CA PHE A 25 -18.09 -14.65 11.15
C PHE A 25 -18.07 -15.95 11.97
N GLN A 26 -17.10 -16.10 12.88
CA GLN A 26 -16.98 -17.29 13.73
C GLN A 26 -18.20 -17.47 14.65
N LEU A 27 -18.68 -16.40 15.28
CA LEU A 27 -19.88 -16.46 16.13
C LEU A 27 -21.13 -16.78 15.31
N SER A 28 -21.31 -16.14 14.15
CA SER A 28 -22.42 -16.41 13.24
C SER A 28 -22.41 -17.87 12.77
N PHE A 29 -21.24 -18.39 12.39
CA PHE A 29 -21.06 -19.78 12.02
C PHE A 29 -21.44 -20.73 13.16
N LEU A 30 -20.97 -20.49 14.39
CA LEU A 30 -21.30 -21.33 15.55
C LEU A 30 -22.80 -21.31 15.87
N VAL A 31 -23.47 -20.17 15.71
CA VAL A 31 -24.94 -20.05 15.90
C VAL A 31 -25.69 -20.85 14.84
N ILE A 32 -25.34 -20.69 13.56
CA ILE A 32 -25.97 -21.44 12.46
C ILE A 32 -25.71 -22.95 12.62
N PHE A 33 -24.48 -23.33 12.94
CA PHE A 33 -24.09 -24.72 13.18
C PHE A 33 -24.87 -25.33 14.35
N ARG A 34 -25.04 -24.59 15.45
CA ARG A 34 -25.88 -25.00 16.59
C ARG A 34 -27.33 -25.25 16.17
N LEU A 35 -27.91 -24.36 15.37
CA LEU A 35 -29.29 -24.50 14.88
C LEU A 35 -29.43 -25.74 13.97
N GLY A 36 -28.46 -25.95 13.06
CA GLY A 36 -28.41 -27.12 12.18
C GLY A 36 -28.32 -28.43 12.98
N LEU A 37 -27.40 -28.51 13.94
CA LEU A 37 -27.26 -29.67 14.81
C LEU A 37 -28.55 -29.94 15.60
N LYS A 38 -29.15 -28.93 16.22
CA LYS A 38 -30.42 -29.13 16.95
C LYS A 38 -31.51 -29.68 16.04
N LYS A 39 -31.62 -29.19 14.81
CA LYS A 39 -32.61 -29.67 13.84
C LYS A 39 -32.40 -31.14 13.47
N ILE A 40 -31.14 -31.57 13.30
CA ILE A 40 -30.80 -32.98 13.02
C ILE A 40 -31.19 -33.88 14.19
N PHE A 41 -30.78 -33.52 15.42
CA PHE A 41 -31.06 -34.33 16.62
C PHE A 41 -32.55 -34.37 16.98
N GLN A 42 -33.29 -33.27 16.78
CA GLN A 42 -34.75 -33.25 16.94
C GLN A 42 -35.45 -34.12 15.89
N GLY A 43 -34.96 -34.10 14.64
CA GLY A 43 -35.48 -34.94 13.56
C GLY A 43 -35.29 -36.44 13.78
N SER A 44 -34.27 -36.84 14.55
CA SER A 44 -33.98 -38.24 14.89
C SER A 44 -34.55 -38.69 16.25
N GLY A 45 -35.32 -37.84 16.93
CA GLY A 45 -35.94 -38.18 18.22
C GLY A 45 -34.97 -38.23 19.41
N VAL A 46 -33.73 -37.75 19.25
CA VAL A 46 -32.69 -37.77 20.28
C VAL A 46 -32.63 -36.42 20.99
N ILE A 47 -32.90 -36.40 22.29
CA ILE A 47 -32.78 -35.18 23.11
C ILE A 47 -31.33 -34.99 23.53
N LEU A 48 -30.68 -33.96 22.99
CA LEU A 48 -29.36 -33.52 23.43
C LEU A 48 -29.39 -33.07 24.90
N LYS A 49 -28.83 -33.89 25.80
CA LYS A 49 -28.77 -33.56 27.24
C LYS A 49 -27.94 -32.30 27.55
N LYS A 50 -27.00 -31.93 26.68
CA LYS A 50 -26.12 -30.76 26.86
C LYS A 50 -25.90 -30.03 25.54
N ASP A 51 -26.08 -28.71 25.56
CA ASP A 51 -25.80 -27.83 24.42
C ASP A 51 -24.32 -27.45 24.41
N VAL A 52 -23.50 -28.33 23.80
CA VAL A 52 -22.04 -28.17 23.76
C VAL A 52 -21.65 -26.96 22.92
N ILE A 53 -22.34 -26.69 21.80
CA ILE A 53 -22.03 -25.57 20.92
C ILE A 53 -22.34 -24.22 21.58
N LEU A 54 -23.41 -24.12 22.38
CA LEU A 54 -23.66 -22.93 23.19
C LEU A 54 -22.49 -22.63 24.16
N ARG A 55 -21.91 -23.67 24.79
CA ARG A 55 -20.77 -23.50 25.69
C ARG A 55 -19.53 -22.96 24.97
N ILE A 56 -19.33 -23.37 23.71
CA ILE A 56 -18.25 -22.84 22.85
C ILE A 56 -18.49 -21.36 22.54
N ILE A 57 -19.73 -20.99 22.20
CA ILE A 57 -20.10 -19.58 21.95
C ILE A 57 -19.82 -18.73 23.19
N ILE A 58 -20.27 -19.18 24.37
CA ILE A 58 -20.03 -18.49 25.64
C ILE A 58 -18.53 -18.35 25.91
N TRP A 59 -17.77 -19.44 25.79
CA TRP A 59 -16.32 -19.41 25.99
C TRP A 59 -15.61 -18.48 25.02
N ARG A 60 -16.06 -18.42 23.76
CA ARG A 60 -15.50 -17.52 22.76
C ARG A 60 -15.75 -16.05 23.13
N ILE A 61 -16.94 -15.71 23.60
CA ILE A 61 -17.28 -14.38 24.10
C ILE A 61 -16.39 -14.01 25.30
N VAL A 62 -16.19 -14.94 26.24
CA VAL A 62 -15.30 -14.72 27.40
C VAL A 62 -13.86 -14.41 26.96
N ILE A 63 -13.32 -15.16 25.99
CA ILE A 63 -11.98 -14.89 25.44
C ILE A 63 -11.89 -13.51 24.79
N ILE A 64 -12.92 -13.11 24.04
CA ILE A 64 -12.95 -11.79 23.39
C ILE A 64 -12.94 -10.69 24.44
N ILE A 65 -13.74 -10.82 25.51
CA ILE A 65 -13.75 -9.87 26.62
C ILE A 65 -12.36 -9.82 27.26
N CYS A 66 -11.75 -10.96 27.59
CA CYS A 66 -10.41 -11.00 28.18
C CYS A 66 -9.33 -10.36 27.29
N ALA A 67 -9.47 -10.49 25.96
CA ALA A 67 -8.56 -9.87 24.99
C ALA A 67 -8.75 -8.34 24.91
N LEU A 68 -10.00 -7.85 24.99
CA LEU A 68 -10.30 -6.42 24.93
C LEU A 68 -9.96 -5.67 26.22
N THR A 69 -10.06 -6.34 27.38
CA THR A 69 -9.81 -5.73 28.69
C THR A 69 -8.40 -5.97 29.22
N GLU A 70 -7.48 -6.48 28.39
CA GLU A 70 -6.10 -6.87 28.73
C GLU A 70 -5.96 -7.88 29.89
N LEU A 71 -7.07 -8.46 30.35
CA LEU A 71 -7.10 -9.45 31.44
C LEU A 71 -6.31 -10.71 31.10
N GLY A 72 -6.07 -10.96 29.81
CA GLY A 72 -5.21 -12.05 29.33
C GLY A 72 -3.74 -11.94 29.74
N GLN A 73 -3.27 -10.76 30.19
CA GLN A 73 -1.91 -10.60 30.72
C GLN A 73 -1.75 -11.16 32.15
N ILE A 74 -2.86 -11.42 32.85
CA ILE A 74 -2.85 -11.96 34.22
C ILE A 74 -2.80 -13.48 34.14
N TRP A 75 -1.64 -14.07 34.43
CA TRP A 75 -1.39 -15.52 34.32
C TRP A 75 -2.41 -16.39 35.08
N VAL A 76 -2.93 -15.92 36.21
CA VAL A 76 -3.93 -16.63 37.03
C VAL A 76 -5.27 -16.79 36.30
N ILE A 77 -5.65 -15.84 35.45
CA ILE A 77 -6.90 -15.88 34.67
C ILE A 77 -6.80 -16.91 33.54
N SER A 78 -5.60 -17.17 33.02
CA SER A 78 -5.35 -18.15 31.95
C SER A 78 -5.60 -19.59 32.39
N ILE A 79 -5.36 -19.94 33.66
CA ILE A 79 -5.52 -21.30 34.20
C ILE A 79 -6.97 -21.83 34.07
N PRO A 80 -8.01 -21.14 34.58
CA PRO A 80 -9.39 -21.61 34.44
C PRO A 80 -9.87 -21.61 32.98
N ILE A 81 -9.39 -20.69 32.13
CA ILE A 81 -9.70 -20.67 30.69
C ILE A 81 -9.20 -21.95 30.00
N ILE A 82 -7.98 -22.37 30.32
CA ILE A 82 -7.38 -23.61 29.78
C ILE A 82 -8.13 -24.85 30.27
N ILE A 83 -8.49 -24.92 31.56
CA ILE A 83 -9.27 -26.03 32.11
C ILE A 83 -10.64 -26.13 31.41
N TYR A 84 -11.31 -25.00 31.21
CA TYR A 84 -12.59 -24.95 30.50
C TYR A 84 -12.46 -25.36 29.03
N TYR A 85 -11.35 -25.02 28.38
CA TYR A 85 -11.03 -25.47 27.03
C TYR A 85 -10.96 -27.00 26.93
N PHE A 86 -10.24 -27.67 27.85
CA PHE A 86 -10.18 -29.13 27.88
C PHE A 86 -11.56 -29.77 28.15
N TYR A 87 -12.37 -29.14 28.99
CA TYR A 87 -13.75 -29.57 29.23
C TYR A 87 -14.62 -29.49 27.97
N ILE A 88 -14.52 -28.39 27.20
CA ILE A 88 -15.19 -28.23 25.90
C ILE A 88 -14.72 -29.32 24.95
N PHE A 89 -13.41 -29.55 24.84
CA PHE A 89 -12.84 -30.53 23.92
C PHE A 89 -13.38 -31.93 24.18
N ARG A 90 -13.39 -32.37 25.45
CA ARG A 90 -13.99 -33.65 25.85
C ARG A 90 -15.48 -33.72 25.51
N SER A 91 -16.21 -32.62 25.67
CA SER A 91 -17.65 -32.55 25.38
C SER A 91 -17.94 -32.63 23.87
N LEU A 92 -17.08 -32.01 23.05
CA LEU A 92 -17.15 -32.09 21.58
C LEU A 92 -16.86 -33.51 21.08
N TYR A 93 -15.86 -34.17 21.66
CA TYR A 93 -15.53 -35.55 21.32
C TYR A 93 -16.69 -36.51 21.62
N LYS A 94 -17.42 -36.29 22.73
CA LYS A 94 -18.64 -37.06 22.99
C LYS A 94 -19.75 -36.74 21.98
N LEU A 95 -19.93 -35.46 21.64
CA LEU A 95 -20.93 -35.04 20.65
C LEU A 95 -20.69 -35.64 19.27
N SER A 96 -19.42 -35.82 18.85
CA SER A 96 -19.11 -36.44 17.56
C SER A 96 -19.56 -37.91 17.51
N TYR A 97 -19.38 -38.67 18.58
CA TYR A 97 -19.89 -40.04 18.68
C TYR A 97 -21.42 -40.10 18.64
N ASP A 98 -22.08 -39.22 19.40
CA ASP A 98 -23.54 -39.16 19.41
C ASP A 98 -24.10 -38.78 18.01
N ALA A 99 -23.40 -37.88 17.30
CA ALA A 99 -23.76 -37.50 15.94
C ALA A 99 -23.50 -38.62 14.92
N GLU A 100 -22.37 -39.34 15.02
CA GLU A 100 -22.03 -40.46 14.15
C GLU A 100 -23.06 -41.59 14.27
N ALA A 101 -23.48 -41.91 15.50
CA ALA A 101 -24.53 -42.90 15.75
C ALA A 101 -25.88 -42.52 15.10
N ILE A 102 -26.24 -41.23 15.10
CA ILE A 102 -27.48 -40.74 14.48
C ILE A 102 -27.38 -40.71 12.95
N ILE A 103 -26.25 -40.27 12.42
CA ILE A 103 -26.00 -40.21 10.96
C ILE A 103 -26.03 -41.63 10.35
N TYR A 104 -25.54 -42.64 11.09
CA TYR A 104 -25.61 -44.05 10.67
C TYR A 104 -27.06 -44.57 10.61
N ILE A 105 -27.96 -44.07 11.46
CA ILE A 105 -29.38 -44.46 11.51
C ILE A 105 -30.19 -43.81 10.37
N ASP A 106 -29.85 -42.58 9.95
CA ASP A 106 -30.63 -41.77 8.99
C ASP A 106 -29.92 -41.55 7.64
N LEU A 107 -29.27 -42.60 7.11
CA LEU A 107 -28.62 -42.60 5.79
C LEU A 107 -29.59 -42.37 4.61
N ARG A 108 -30.90 -42.35 4.85
CA ARG A 108 -31.93 -42.27 3.79
C ARG A 108 -32.41 -40.85 3.48
N LYS A 109 -32.02 -39.84 4.25
CA LYS A 109 -32.58 -38.47 4.14
C LYS A 109 -31.55 -37.36 3.93
N ILE A 110 -30.26 -37.70 3.88
CA ILE A 110 -29.22 -36.71 3.60
C ILE A 110 -29.27 -36.39 2.11
N GLU A 111 -29.87 -35.27 1.74
CA GLU A 111 -29.60 -34.64 0.45
C GLU A 111 -28.09 -34.44 0.37
N ILE A 112 -27.42 -35.26 -0.44
CA ILE A 112 -25.99 -35.11 -0.70
C ILE A 112 -25.85 -33.76 -1.38
N LEU A 113 -25.43 -32.76 -0.60
CA LEU A 113 -25.14 -31.43 -1.08
C LEU A 113 -24.24 -31.60 -2.32
N ASN A 114 -24.69 -31.10 -3.47
CA ASN A 114 -23.98 -31.28 -4.72
C ASN A 114 -22.59 -30.66 -4.57
N LYS A 115 -21.58 -31.50 -4.33
CA LYS A 115 -20.21 -31.08 -4.03
C LYS A 115 -19.67 -30.15 -5.12
N LYS A 116 -19.99 -30.40 -6.39
CA LYS A 116 -19.60 -29.54 -7.52
C LYS A 116 -20.25 -28.16 -7.42
N LYS A 117 -21.55 -28.08 -7.12
CA LYS A 117 -22.26 -26.81 -6.94
C LYS A 117 -21.68 -26.01 -5.77
N LEU A 118 -21.44 -26.65 -4.63
CA LEU A 118 -20.84 -25.99 -3.46
C LEU A 118 -19.44 -25.45 -3.79
N THR A 119 -18.57 -26.27 -4.37
CA THR A 119 -17.21 -25.84 -4.72
C THR A 119 -17.24 -24.69 -5.73
N TYR A 120 -18.10 -24.74 -6.74
CA TYR A 120 -18.27 -23.65 -7.70
C TYR A 120 -18.75 -22.36 -7.03
N THR A 121 -19.78 -22.43 -6.16
CA THR A 121 -20.28 -21.26 -5.44
C THR A 121 -19.22 -20.65 -4.52
N TYR A 122 -18.41 -21.48 -3.87
CA TYR A 122 -17.31 -21.02 -3.03
C TYR A 122 -16.20 -20.34 -3.83
N MET A 123 -15.81 -20.92 -4.97
CA MET A 123 -14.82 -20.30 -5.86
C MET A 123 -15.31 -18.96 -6.40
N LEU A 124 -16.55 -18.89 -6.88
CA LEU A 124 -17.15 -17.65 -7.38
C LEU A 124 -17.18 -16.55 -6.30
N PHE A 125 -17.65 -16.89 -5.10
CA PHE A 125 -17.69 -15.97 -3.97
C PHE A 125 -16.29 -15.51 -3.56
N SER A 126 -15.31 -16.42 -3.51
CA SER A 126 -13.93 -16.08 -3.17
C SER A 126 -13.32 -15.12 -4.19
N THR A 127 -13.50 -15.38 -5.50
CA THR A 127 -13.03 -14.49 -6.56
C THR A 127 -13.71 -13.13 -6.50
N PHE A 128 -15.02 -13.09 -6.23
CA PHE A 128 -15.77 -11.84 -6.04
C PHE A 128 -15.20 -11.02 -4.88
N VAL A 129 -15.01 -11.65 -3.71
CA VAL A 129 -14.45 -10.97 -2.52
C VAL A 129 -13.04 -10.46 -2.78
N VAL A 130 -12.17 -11.26 -3.41
CA VAL A 130 -10.82 -10.82 -3.78
C VAL A 130 -10.88 -9.63 -4.74
N GLY A 131 -11.77 -9.67 -5.73
CA GLY A 131 -11.92 -8.57 -6.69
C GLY A 131 -12.38 -7.26 -6.03
N VAL A 132 -13.38 -7.34 -5.15
CA VAL A 132 -13.84 -6.19 -4.36
C VAL A 132 -12.70 -5.62 -3.50
N CYS A 133 -11.95 -6.47 -2.79
CA CYS A 133 -10.81 -6.03 -1.99
C CYS A 133 -9.73 -5.34 -2.84
N CYS A 134 -9.39 -5.89 -4.00
CA CYS A 134 -8.39 -5.29 -4.90
C CYS A 134 -8.85 -3.90 -5.41
N VAL A 135 -10.12 -3.75 -5.79
CA VAL A 135 -10.65 -2.47 -6.31
C VAL A 135 -10.62 -1.39 -5.23
N PHE A 136 -11.13 -1.68 -4.03
CA PHE A 136 -11.25 -0.66 -2.98
C PHE A 136 -9.92 -0.30 -2.30
N SER A 137 -8.98 -1.24 -2.25
CA SER A 137 -7.72 -1.00 -1.53
C SER A 137 -6.59 -0.48 -2.41
N ASN A 138 -6.68 -0.61 -3.73
CA ASN A 138 -5.64 -0.14 -4.66
C ASN A 138 -5.90 1.26 -5.21
N HIS A 139 -6.92 1.95 -4.71
CA HIS A 139 -7.10 3.40 -4.85
C HIS A 139 -6.95 4.02 -3.46
N ILE A 140 -6.06 5.00 -3.32
CA ILE A 140 -5.89 5.74 -2.05
C ILE A 140 -6.73 7.01 -2.13
N SER A 141 -7.58 7.22 -1.14
CA SER A 141 -8.24 8.52 -0.97
C SER A 141 -7.18 9.56 -0.59
N LEU A 142 -7.02 10.56 -1.44
CA LEU A 142 -6.15 11.70 -1.15
C LEU A 142 -6.88 12.69 -0.25
N ASP A 143 -6.19 13.21 0.76
CA ASP A 143 -6.64 14.37 1.52
C ASP A 143 -6.17 15.62 0.78
N SER A 144 -7.03 16.13 -0.10
CA SER A 144 -6.67 17.18 -1.06
C SER A 144 -7.19 18.55 -0.63
N SER A 145 -6.37 19.56 -0.85
CA SER A 145 -6.70 20.97 -0.62
C SER A 145 -6.53 21.77 -1.93
N GLU A 146 -7.27 22.87 -2.07
CA GLU A 146 -7.12 23.74 -3.23
C GLU A 146 -5.72 24.39 -3.23
N VAL A 147 -5.10 24.45 -4.41
CA VAL A 147 -3.78 25.06 -4.58
C VAL A 147 -3.88 26.56 -4.31
N ILE A 148 -3.09 27.02 -3.34
CA ILE A 148 -3.00 28.44 -2.98
C ILE A 148 -2.09 29.16 -3.97
N SER A 149 -2.41 30.42 -4.29
CA SER A 149 -1.56 31.26 -5.11
C SER A 149 -0.17 31.47 -4.47
N VAL A 150 0.86 31.30 -5.29
CA VAL A 150 2.27 31.55 -4.97
C VAL A 150 2.48 32.95 -4.38
N LYS A 151 3.32 33.05 -3.34
CA LYS A 151 3.70 34.33 -2.70
C LYS A 151 5.19 34.66 -2.85
N GLU A 152 6.06 33.67 -3.00
CA GLU A 152 7.51 33.91 -3.08
C GLU A 152 8.00 34.08 -4.52
N PHE A 153 8.03 35.32 -5.02
CA PHE A 153 8.42 35.61 -6.41
C PHE A 153 9.94 35.70 -6.64
N GLY A 154 10.73 36.09 -5.63
CA GLY A 154 12.15 36.39 -5.80
C GLY A 154 12.99 35.18 -6.26
N ILE A 155 12.97 34.10 -5.48
CA ILE A 155 13.69 32.87 -5.82
C ILE A 155 13.12 32.25 -7.08
N ARG A 156 11.79 32.21 -7.24
CA ARG A 156 11.13 31.66 -8.43
C ARG A 156 11.57 32.34 -9.72
N ASN A 157 11.63 33.68 -9.73
CA ASN A 157 12.14 34.40 -10.89
C ASN A 157 13.60 34.02 -11.18
N THR A 158 14.44 33.83 -10.15
CA THR A 158 15.83 33.39 -10.33
C THR A 158 15.91 31.97 -10.94
N LEU A 159 15.01 31.06 -10.55
CA LEU A 159 14.91 29.71 -11.13
C LEU A 159 14.49 29.75 -12.60
N ILE A 160 13.50 30.59 -12.92
CA ILE A 160 13.01 30.81 -14.28
C ILE A 160 14.11 31.43 -15.16
N ASP A 161 14.82 32.45 -14.66
CA ASP A 161 15.92 33.11 -15.37
C ASP A 161 17.09 32.14 -15.64
N LYS A 162 17.27 31.12 -14.79
CA LYS A 162 18.23 30.02 -14.98
C LYS A 162 17.73 28.90 -15.91
N GLY A 163 16.53 29.04 -16.48
CA GLY A 163 15.99 28.16 -17.52
C GLY A 163 15.06 27.05 -17.03
N ILE A 164 14.72 27.00 -15.73
CA ILE A 164 13.75 26.01 -15.24
C ILE A 164 12.35 26.37 -15.78
N PRO A 165 11.59 25.39 -16.33
CA PRO A 165 10.25 25.65 -16.85
C PRO A 165 9.32 26.29 -15.81
N ILE A 166 8.62 27.36 -16.22
CA ILE A 166 7.65 28.11 -15.40
C ILE A 166 6.60 27.20 -14.77
N GLU A 167 6.11 26.21 -15.52
CA GLU A 167 5.08 25.27 -15.05
C GLU A 167 5.57 24.49 -13.82
N ILE A 168 6.82 24.02 -13.84
CA ILE A 168 7.45 23.32 -12.71
C ILE A 168 7.67 24.29 -11.55
N VAL A 169 8.24 25.47 -11.83
CA VAL A 169 8.53 26.45 -10.78
C VAL A 169 7.27 26.87 -10.06
N LYS A 170 6.12 27.01 -10.74
CA LYS A 170 4.83 27.40 -10.15
C LYS A 170 4.28 26.36 -9.17
N ASP A 171 4.53 25.08 -9.43
CA ASP A 171 3.96 23.96 -8.70
C ASP A 171 4.65 23.66 -7.36
N ILE A 172 5.89 24.13 -7.19
CA ILE A 172 6.65 23.96 -5.94
C ILE A 172 6.03 24.85 -4.86
N GLU A 173 5.85 24.34 -3.64
CA GLU A 173 5.33 25.13 -2.52
C GLU A 173 6.30 26.23 -2.06
N ASP A 174 5.77 27.35 -1.56
CA ASP A 174 6.59 28.46 -1.06
C ASP A 174 7.55 28.01 0.06
N GLU A 175 7.13 27.08 0.92
CA GLU A 175 8.00 26.54 1.97
C GLU A 175 9.23 25.81 1.41
N ASP A 176 9.08 25.09 0.30
CA ASP A 176 10.17 24.38 -0.36
C ASP A 176 11.07 25.33 -1.16
N ILE A 177 10.47 26.29 -1.88
CA ILE A 177 11.21 27.37 -2.55
C ILE A 177 12.09 28.14 -1.57
N SER A 178 11.58 28.42 -0.36
CA SER A 178 12.31 29.19 0.64
C SER A 178 13.61 28.51 1.11
N LYS A 179 13.74 27.18 0.93
CA LYS A 179 14.96 26.41 1.23
C LYS A 179 16.03 26.57 0.16
N LEU A 180 15.68 27.03 -1.06
CA LEU A 180 16.57 27.19 -2.21
C LEU A 180 17.27 28.56 -2.25
N LYS A 181 17.64 29.13 -1.10
CA LYS A 181 18.36 30.40 -1.01
C LYS A 181 19.86 30.20 -1.23
N ASN A 182 20.56 31.21 -1.75
CA ASN A 182 22.02 31.17 -1.96
C ASN A 182 22.48 30.08 -2.95
N LEU A 183 21.77 29.97 -4.08
CA LEU A 183 22.09 29.05 -5.18
C LEU A 183 23.45 29.37 -5.79
N ILE A 184 24.31 28.36 -5.86
CA ILE A 184 25.60 28.39 -6.56
C ILE A 184 25.41 27.86 -7.97
N ASN A 185 24.84 26.66 -8.08
CA ASN A 185 24.76 25.92 -9.32
C ASN A 185 23.41 25.21 -9.43
N ILE A 186 22.92 25.07 -10.67
CA ILE A 186 21.67 24.38 -11.00
C ILE A 186 21.93 23.50 -12.21
N GLU A 187 21.50 22.26 -12.13
CA GLU A 187 21.46 21.32 -13.26
C GLU A 187 20.07 20.70 -13.32
N TYR A 188 19.51 20.55 -14.52
CA TYR A 188 18.27 19.81 -14.67
C TYR A 188 18.32 18.89 -15.88
N PHE A 189 17.62 17.77 -15.76
CA PHE A 189 17.55 16.71 -16.74
C PHE A 189 16.08 16.39 -16.96
N SER A 190 15.65 16.33 -18.23
CA SER A 190 14.27 16.02 -18.58
C SER A 190 14.23 14.90 -19.60
N GLU A 191 13.31 13.95 -19.40
CA GLU A 191 13.12 12.80 -20.28
C GLU A 191 11.63 12.49 -20.41
N ASP A 192 11.21 12.07 -21.60
CA ASP A 192 9.87 11.55 -21.83
C ASP A 192 9.90 10.02 -21.79
N LEU A 193 9.35 9.46 -20.72
CA LEU A 193 9.23 8.02 -20.52
C LEU A 193 7.91 7.52 -21.11
N LYS A 194 7.91 6.32 -21.71
CA LYS A 194 6.70 5.73 -22.30
C LYS A 194 6.32 4.41 -21.65
N PHE A 195 5.22 4.36 -20.93
CA PHE A 195 4.67 3.08 -20.47
C PHE A 195 3.86 2.43 -21.58
N ASN A 196 4.18 1.17 -21.90
CA ASN A 196 3.43 0.43 -22.91
C ASN A 196 2.01 0.18 -22.40
N SER A 197 1.01 0.65 -23.14
CA SER A 197 -0.37 0.25 -22.93
C SER A 197 -0.60 -1.12 -23.59
N ILE A 198 -1.32 -2.02 -22.91
CA ILE A 198 -1.75 -3.29 -23.53
C ILE A 198 -2.87 -3.03 -24.57
N LEU A 199 -3.53 -1.86 -24.48
CA LEU A 199 -4.73 -1.55 -25.25
C LEU A 199 -4.46 -0.66 -26.46
N ASN A 200 -3.41 0.17 -26.43
CA ASN A 200 -3.07 1.11 -27.50
C ASN A 200 -1.56 1.05 -27.82
N ASP A 201 -1.21 1.17 -29.09
CA ASP A 201 0.19 1.28 -29.57
C ASP A 201 0.83 2.62 -29.15
N ASP A 202 0.00 3.62 -28.85
CA ASP A 202 0.41 4.88 -28.25
C ASP A 202 0.49 4.69 -26.73
N GLY A 203 1.71 4.52 -26.21
CA GLY A 203 2.00 4.44 -24.78
C GLY A 203 1.59 5.70 -24.02
N ILE A 204 1.52 5.61 -22.70
CA ILE A 204 1.31 6.79 -21.85
C ILE A 204 2.61 7.59 -21.85
N ASP A 205 2.56 8.81 -22.38
CA ASP A 205 3.67 9.76 -22.32
C ASP A 205 3.75 10.34 -20.91
N PHE A 206 4.90 10.10 -20.28
CA PHE A 206 5.18 10.44 -18.90
C PHE A 206 6.47 11.24 -18.84
N GLN A 207 6.33 12.56 -18.67
CA GLN A 207 7.48 13.44 -18.62
C GLN A 207 8.03 13.53 -17.20
N VAL A 208 9.34 13.37 -17.08
CA VAL A 208 10.04 13.46 -15.80
C VAL A 208 11.15 14.49 -15.92
N THR A 209 11.33 15.27 -14.86
CA THR A 209 12.36 16.28 -14.78
C THR A 209 12.98 16.27 -13.39
N THR A 210 14.28 16.07 -13.31
CA THR A 210 15.00 16.21 -12.05
C THR A 210 15.82 17.49 -12.09
N ILE A 211 15.72 18.27 -11.02
CA ILE A 211 16.46 19.52 -10.87
C ILE A 211 17.35 19.38 -9.63
N PHE A 212 18.64 19.57 -9.81
CA PHE A 212 19.64 19.62 -8.75
C PHE A 212 19.98 21.07 -8.42
N PHE A 213 19.97 21.39 -7.14
CA PHE A 213 20.29 22.69 -6.59
C PHE A 213 21.48 22.56 -5.66
N GLU A 214 22.60 23.17 -6.03
CA GLU A 214 23.77 23.29 -5.17
C GLU A 214 23.79 24.67 -4.53
N LEU A 215 23.83 24.71 -3.21
CA LEU A 215 23.77 25.90 -2.38
C LEU A 215 25.09 26.10 -1.63
N TYR A 216 25.29 27.32 -1.14
CA TYR A 216 26.41 27.64 -0.27
C TYR A 216 26.45 26.75 0.97
N GLY A 217 27.66 26.30 1.35
CA GLY A 217 27.87 25.43 2.51
C GLY A 217 27.92 23.92 2.18
N ASN A 218 28.04 23.54 0.91
CA ASN A 218 27.98 22.15 0.43
C ASN A 218 26.61 21.52 0.72
N GLU A 219 25.54 22.29 0.50
CA GLU A 219 24.20 21.75 0.56
C GLU A 219 23.72 21.44 -0.84
N MET A 220 23.21 20.22 -1.04
CA MET A 220 22.61 19.82 -2.30
C MET A 220 21.17 19.37 -2.09
N TYR A 221 20.27 19.98 -2.81
CA TYR A 221 18.87 19.61 -2.85
C TYR A 221 18.50 19.14 -4.26
N ALA A 222 17.47 18.32 -4.34
CA ALA A 222 16.93 17.89 -5.61
C ALA A 222 15.40 17.90 -5.57
N ILE A 223 14.81 18.29 -6.70
CA ILE A 223 13.39 18.13 -6.98
C ILE A 223 13.25 17.11 -8.09
N GLU A 224 12.58 16.01 -7.81
CA GLU A 224 12.09 15.09 -8.84
C GLU A 224 10.67 15.48 -9.18
N TYR A 225 10.45 16.04 -10.37
CA TYR A 225 9.16 16.44 -10.89
C TYR A 225 8.67 15.42 -11.93
N PHE A 226 7.41 15.04 -11.84
CA PHE A 226 6.80 14.07 -12.75
C PHE A 226 5.44 14.56 -13.24
N ASN A 227 5.18 14.38 -14.52
CA ASN A 227 3.99 14.88 -15.20
C ASN A 227 3.38 13.81 -16.09
N TRP A 228 2.18 13.38 -15.70
CA TRP A 228 1.36 12.39 -16.42
C TRP A 228 0.40 13.04 -17.43
N GLY A 229 0.32 14.38 -17.49
CA GLY A 229 -0.58 15.08 -18.38
C GLY A 229 -2.06 14.83 -18.04
N GLU A 230 -2.86 14.48 -19.03
CA GLU A 230 -4.31 14.35 -18.88
C GLU A 230 -4.75 13.07 -18.14
N GLU A 231 -4.01 11.97 -18.34
CA GLU A 231 -4.38 10.65 -17.82
C GLU A 231 -3.18 9.98 -17.14
N GLY A 232 -3.07 10.19 -15.83
CA GLY A 232 -2.16 9.46 -14.98
C GLY A 232 -2.83 8.29 -14.24
N PRO A 233 -2.11 7.70 -13.27
CA PRO A 233 -2.53 6.48 -12.63
C PRO A 233 -3.74 6.66 -11.71
N TYR A 234 -4.82 5.96 -12.04
CA TYR A 234 -5.95 5.80 -11.12
C TYR A 234 -5.63 4.77 -10.02
N TRP A 235 -4.95 3.68 -10.37
CA TRP A 235 -4.51 2.68 -9.39
C TRP A 235 -3.18 3.08 -8.78
N GLN A 236 -2.88 2.60 -7.57
CA GLN A 236 -1.61 2.89 -6.89
C GLN A 236 -0.40 2.50 -7.73
N ASP A 237 0.25 3.48 -8.32
CA ASP A 237 1.60 3.37 -8.86
C ASP A 237 2.60 3.60 -7.74
N GLY A 238 3.86 3.29 -8.00
CA GLY A 238 4.93 3.50 -7.05
C GLY A 238 6.14 4.09 -7.72
N PHE A 239 6.93 4.82 -6.94
CA PHE A 239 8.24 5.26 -7.35
C PHE A 239 9.27 4.95 -6.28
N GLU A 240 10.53 4.94 -6.71
CA GLU A 240 11.70 4.78 -5.87
C GLU A 240 12.81 5.70 -6.37
N ILE A 241 13.41 6.49 -5.48
CA ILE A 241 14.60 7.30 -5.75
C ILE A 241 15.75 6.68 -4.98
N SER A 242 16.85 6.44 -5.68
CA SER A 242 18.12 5.98 -5.13
C SER A 242 19.24 6.87 -5.61
N ASN A 243 20.31 6.96 -4.81
CA ASN A 243 21.46 7.79 -5.14
C ASN A 243 22.75 7.16 -4.61
N THR A 244 23.86 7.49 -5.25
CA THR A 244 25.21 7.15 -4.75
C THR A 244 25.58 7.81 -3.42
N ARG A 245 24.82 8.82 -3.00
CA ARG A 245 24.96 9.57 -1.76
C ARG A 245 23.70 9.38 -0.89
N PRO A 246 23.81 9.48 0.45
CA PRO A 246 22.65 9.42 1.32
C PRO A 246 21.58 10.45 0.96
N LEU A 247 20.31 10.07 1.12
CA LEU A 247 19.15 10.84 0.73
C LEU A 247 18.26 11.12 1.93
N ASN A 248 17.86 12.37 2.10
CA ASN A 248 16.91 12.78 3.12
C ASN A 248 15.67 13.40 2.46
N VAL A 249 14.54 12.69 2.49
CA VAL A 249 13.26 13.22 1.99
C VAL A 249 12.83 14.42 2.84
N ILE A 250 12.36 15.48 2.18
CA ILE A 250 11.87 16.69 2.85
C ILE A 250 10.35 16.74 2.72
N ASN A 251 9.83 16.69 1.49
CA ASN A 251 8.41 16.81 1.20
C ASN A 251 8.07 16.19 -0.16
N GLY A 252 6.79 16.02 -0.47
CA GLY A 252 6.35 15.65 -1.81
C GLY A 252 4.85 15.80 -2.01
N LYS A 253 4.48 16.33 -3.17
CA LYS A 253 3.10 16.70 -3.49
C LYS A 253 2.61 16.05 -4.77
N LEU A 254 1.33 15.69 -4.76
CA LEU A 254 0.53 15.36 -5.93
C LEU A 254 -0.34 16.58 -6.26
N LEU A 255 -0.39 16.91 -7.54
CA LEU A 255 -1.10 18.06 -8.09
C LEU A 255 -1.98 17.59 -9.23
N TYR A 256 -3.23 18.05 -9.24
CA TYR A 256 -4.17 17.69 -10.30
C TYR A 256 -5.27 18.74 -10.43
N GLU A 257 -5.87 18.81 -11.61
CA GLU A 257 -7.06 19.62 -11.85
C GLU A 257 -8.30 18.73 -11.78
N LYS A 258 -9.36 19.22 -11.13
CA LYS A 258 -10.66 18.57 -11.14
C LYS A 258 -11.75 19.63 -11.18
N ASP A 259 -12.68 19.48 -12.11
CA ASP A 259 -13.79 20.42 -12.31
C ASP A 259 -13.31 21.89 -12.48
N GLY A 260 -12.15 22.09 -13.12
CA GLY A 260 -11.53 23.40 -13.36
C GLY A 260 -10.77 24.00 -12.16
N VAL A 261 -10.68 23.27 -11.04
CA VAL A 261 -9.98 23.68 -9.82
C VAL A 261 -8.71 22.86 -9.63
N ASN A 262 -7.59 23.53 -9.30
CA ASN A 262 -6.33 22.84 -9.00
C ASN A 262 -6.29 22.42 -7.53
N TYR A 263 -5.96 21.16 -7.29
CA TYR A 263 -5.80 20.55 -5.99
C TYR A 263 -4.37 20.08 -5.76
N SER A 264 -3.94 20.11 -4.50
CA SER A 264 -2.69 19.54 -3.99
C SER A 264 -3.01 18.50 -2.92
N ALA A 265 -2.19 17.46 -2.82
CA ALA A 265 -2.23 16.47 -1.75
C ALA A 265 -0.82 15.99 -1.43
N GLU A 266 -0.59 15.56 -0.19
CA GLU A 266 0.64 14.85 0.17
C GLU A 266 0.75 13.53 -0.60
N ILE A 267 1.97 13.14 -1.00
CA ILE A 267 2.22 11.82 -1.58
C ILE A 267 1.93 10.73 -0.54
N PRO A 268 0.98 9.81 -0.79
CA PRO A 268 0.70 8.73 0.15
C PRO A 268 1.92 7.83 0.37
N ARG A 269 2.17 7.50 1.64
CA ARG A 269 3.28 6.62 2.07
C ARG A 269 4.65 7.09 1.59
N LEU A 270 4.82 8.39 1.35
CA LEU A 270 6.12 8.98 1.12
C LEU A 270 7.03 8.73 2.32
N ASN A 271 8.17 8.09 2.10
CA ASN A 271 9.12 7.77 3.15
C ASN A 271 10.55 7.74 2.61
N GLY A 272 11.51 8.14 3.44
CA GLY A 272 12.94 8.03 3.18
C GLY A 272 13.62 7.11 4.19
N GLY A 273 14.69 6.43 3.76
CA GLY A 273 15.54 5.62 4.62
C GLY A 273 15.63 4.17 4.16
N MET A 274 15.89 3.25 5.09
CA MET A 274 16.10 1.84 4.77
C MET A 274 14.79 1.15 4.38
N VAL A 275 14.69 0.76 3.11
CA VAL A 275 13.56 0.02 2.55
C VAL A 275 13.96 -1.43 2.35
N THR A 276 13.19 -2.35 2.92
CA THR A 276 13.31 -3.78 2.62
C THR A 276 12.44 -4.10 1.41
N SER A 277 13.09 -4.42 0.29
CA SER A 277 12.44 -4.90 -0.91
C SER A 277 12.60 -6.42 -1.02
N ARG A 278 11.59 -7.09 -1.58
CA ARG A 278 11.64 -8.52 -1.86
C ARG A 278 11.60 -8.74 -3.36
N ASP A 279 12.48 -9.60 -3.86
CA ASP A 279 12.48 -10.00 -5.26
C ASP A 279 11.53 -11.18 -5.55
N ILE A 280 11.51 -11.59 -6.82
CA ILE A 280 10.65 -12.67 -7.30
C ILE A 280 11.08 -14.06 -6.79
N PHE A 281 12.31 -14.20 -6.30
CA PHE A 281 12.84 -15.43 -5.72
C PHE A 281 12.65 -15.47 -4.19
N GLY A 282 12.22 -14.35 -3.61
CA GLY A 282 11.97 -14.22 -2.18
C GLY A 282 13.16 -13.68 -1.41
N ASP A 283 14.24 -13.28 -2.09
CA ASP A 283 15.39 -12.67 -1.47
C ASP A 283 15.05 -11.24 -1.03
N GLU A 284 15.46 -10.91 0.18
CA GLU A 284 15.25 -9.59 0.78
C GLU A 284 16.51 -8.74 0.61
N ARG A 285 16.33 -7.53 0.09
CA ARG A 285 17.38 -6.52 -0.03
C ARG A 285 16.99 -5.28 0.74
N GLN A 286 17.93 -4.76 1.51
CA GLN A 286 17.77 -3.52 2.24
C GLN A 286 18.63 -2.45 1.59
N GLU A 287 17.99 -1.38 1.14
CA GLU A 287 18.65 -0.28 0.45
C GLU A 287 18.07 1.05 0.96
N GLU A 288 18.92 2.06 1.07
CA GLU A 288 18.52 3.41 1.46
C GLU A 288 17.91 4.14 0.27
N LYS A 289 16.61 4.46 0.36
CA LYS A 289 15.79 4.92 -0.75
C LYS A 289 14.72 5.90 -0.28
N ILE A 290 14.24 6.73 -1.21
CA ILE A 290 12.97 7.43 -1.04
C ILE A 290 11.92 6.67 -1.84
N THR A 291 10.78 6.35 -1.22
CA THR A 291 9.69 5.58 -1.83
C THR A 291 8.37 6.26 -1.57
N GLY A 292 7.40 6.04 -2.45
CA GLY A 292 6.05 6.57 -2.28
C GLY A 292 5.06 5.99 -3.28
N ALA A 293 3.77 6.16 -2.98
CA ALA A 293 2.69 5.72 -3.84
C ALA A 293 2.07 6.91 -4.58
N ILE A 294 1.71 6.70 -5.85
CA ILE A 294 1.10 7.72 -6.71
C ILE A 294 -0.25 7.21 -7.18
N ASN A 295 -1.31 7.97 -6.97
CA ASN A 295 -2.58 7.77 -7.64
C ASN A 295 -3.37 9.06 -7.65
N TYR A 296 -4.25 9.23 -8.63
CA TYR A 296 -5.08 10.41 -8.75
C TYR A 296 -6.58 10.08 -8.63
N PRO A 297 -7.43 11.06 -8.28
CA PRO A 297 -8.87 10.84 -8.23
C PRO A 297 -9.46 10.51 -9.61
N TYR A 298 -10.63 9.89 -9.60
CA TYR A 298 -11.36 9.62 -10.84
C TYR A 298 -11.70 10.93 -11.57
N LYS A 299 -11.44 10.98 -12.88
CA LYS A 299 -11.69 12.14 -13.76
C LYS A 299 -10.92 13.42 -13.41
N SER A 300 -9.79 13.32 -12.72
CA SER A 300 -8.84 14.44 -12.65
C SER A 300 -8.02 14.56 -13.95
N GLN A 301 -7.49 15.76 -14.20
CA GLN A 301 -6.67 16.12 -15.36
C GLN A 301 -5.39 16.80 -14.89
N LYS A 302 -4.45 17.09 -15.81
CA LYS A 302 -3.16 17.76 -15.53
C LYS A 302 -2.45 17.19 -14.30
N GLN A 303 -2.37 15.87 -14.27
CA GLN A 303 -1.89 15.06 -13.15
C GLN A 303 -0.36 15.10 -13.12
N ARG A 304 0.19 15.63 -12.04
CA ARG A 304 1.63 15.84 -11.88
C ARG A 304 2.00 15.86 -10.40
N GLY A 305 3.28 15.92 -10.10
CA GLY A 305 3.73 16.02 -8.73
C GLY A 305 5.22 16.22 -8.65
N TYR A 306 5.70 16.41 -7.43
CA TYR A 306 7.12 16.53 -7.16
C TYR A 306 7.52 15.92 -5.83
N ILE A 307 8.77 15.48 -5.74
CA ILE A 307 9.43 15.08 -4.49
C ILE A 307 10.61 16.01 -4.26
N PHE A 308 10.70 16.58 -3.05
CA PHE A 308 11.80 17.42 -2.64
C PHE A 308 12.64 16.70 -1.59
N TYR A 309 13.95 16.64 -1.83
CA TYR A 309 14.86 15.91 -0.97
C TYR A 309 16.26 16.52 -0.95
N LYS A 310 17.01 16.25 0.11
CA LYS A 310 18.42 16.63 0.29
C LYS A 310 19.31 15.45 -0.09
N ILE A 311 20.43 15.76 -0.75
CA ILE A 311 21.50 14.84 -1.08
C ILE A 311 22.70 15.23 -0.20
N ASP A 312 23.21 14.28 0.59
CA ASP A 312 24.32 14.55 1.47
C ASP A 312 25.65 14.54 0.68
N ILE A 313 26.17 15.74 0.41
CA ILE A 313 27.46 15.95 -0.25
C ILE A 313 28.51 16.49 0.73
N THR A 314 29.77 16.20 0.44
CA THR A 314 30.93 16.74 1.16
C THR A 314 31.67 17.76 0.29
N GLN A 315 32.60 18.51 0.89
CA GLN A 315 33.48 19.44 0.16
C GLN A 315 34.29 18.77 -0.97
N GLU A 316 34.56 17.47 -0.86
CA GLU A 316 35.32 16.70 -1.86
C GLU A 316 34.42 16.04 -2.91
N THR A 317 33.10 16.18 -2.79
CA THR A 317 32.17 15.55 -3.71
C THR A 317 32.22 16.28 -5.07
N LEU A 318 32.63 15.57 -6.11
CA LEU A 318 32.69 16.10 -7.48
C LEU A 318 31.42 15.79 -8.28
N SER A 319 30.83 14.63 -8.03
CA SER A 319 29.62 14.15 -8.72
C SER A 319 28.89 13.08 -7.91
N GLY A 320 27.69 12.76 -8.39
CA GLY A 320 26.93 11.60 -7.94
C GLY A 320 25.94 11.16 -9.01
N THR A 321 25.43 9.93 -8.84
CA THR A 321 24.40 9.35 -9.70
C THR A 321 23.10 9.26 -8.92
N ASN A 322 22.01 9.69 -9.56
CA ASN A 322 20.66 9.60 -9.06
C ASN A 322 19.85 8.73 -10.03
N LEU A 323 19.04 7.82 -9.50
CA LEU A 323 18.22 6.92 -10.28
C LEU A 323 16.81 6.93 -9.71
N VAL A 324 15.85 7.33 -10.55
CA VAL A 324 14.43 7.32 -10.24
C VAL A 324 13.73 6.25 -11.03
N ASN A 325 13.01 5.38 -10.32
CA ASN A 325 12.29 4.24 -10.85
C ASN A 325 10.80 4.50 -10.72
N TYR A 326 10.04 4.36 -11.80
CA TYR A 326 8.59 4.54 -11.83
C TYR A 326 7.90 3.25 -12.27
N MET A 327 6.82 2.89 -11.56
CA MET A 327 6.03 1.68 -11.84
C MET A 327 4.59 2.02 -12.17
N HIS A 328 4.11 1.54 -13.33
CA HIS A 328 2.74 1.76 -13.78
C HIS A 328 1.83 0.51 -13.75
N TYR A 329 0.63 0.66 -13.19
CA TYR A 329 -0.42 -0.37 -13.17
C TYR A 329 -1.74 0.13 -13.78
N ASN A 330 -2.16 -0.51 -14.88
CA ASN A 330 -3.44 -0.23 -15.55
C ASN A 330 -4.67 -0.93 -14.95
N HIS A 331 -4.51 -1.79 -13.94
CA HIS A 331 -5.61 -2.53 -13.33
C HIS A 331 -5.40 -2.76 -11.81
N PRO A 332 -6.49 -2.99 -11.05
CA PRO A 332 -6.39 -3.14 -9.60
C PRO A 332 -5.90 -4.52 -9.16
N PHE A 333 -5.94 -5.54 -10.00
CA PHE A 333 -5.60 -6.91 -9.55
C PHE A 333 -4.09 -7.09 -9.36
N ARG A 334 -3.64 -7.48 -8.16
CA ARG A 334 -2.22 -7.75 -7.85
C ARG A 334 -2.13 -8.95 -6.91
N ILE A 335 -1.64 -10.08 -7.42
CA ILE A 335 -1.62 -11.35 -6.69
C ILE A 335 -0.24 -12.00 -6.86
N PRO A 336 0.51 -12.26 -5.77
CA PRO A 336 0.24 -11.80 -4.40
C PRO A 336 0.30 -10.27 -4.31
N TYR A 337 -0.42 -9.68 -3.35
CA TYR A 337 -0.41 -8.24 -3.18
C TYR A 337 0.87 -7.79 -2.48
N THR A 338 1.54 -6.79 -3.07
CA THR A 338 2.61 -6.03 -2.44
C THR A 338 2.33 -4.55 -2.68
N GLU A 339 2.73 -3.70 -1.73
CA GLU A 339 2.82 -2.26 -2.00
C GLU A 339 3.81 -2.06 -3.16
N PRO A 340 3.43 -1.31 -4.22
CA PRO A 340 4.28 -1.11 -5.41
C PRO A 340 5.69 -0.69 -5.05
N GLU A 341 5.80 0.30 -4.18
CA GLU A 341 7.04 0.97 -3.79
C GLU A 341 7.98 0.10 -2.94
N LYS A 342 7.54 -1.08 -2.49
CA LYS A 342 8.38 -2.07 -1.77
C LYS A 342 8.80 -3.25 -2.65
N LYS A 343 8.40 -3.26 -3.92
CA LYS A 343 8.68 -4.37 -4.83
C LYS A 343 10.08 -4.20 -5.43
N SER A 344 10.89 -5.26 -5.41
CA SER A 344 12.12 -5.27 -6.21
C SER A 344 11.77 -5.40 -7.69
N ILE A 345 12.33 -4.50 -8.49
CA ILE A 345 11.85 -4.15 -9.84
C ILE A 345 12.82 -4.55 -10.96
N MET A 346 13.88 -5.29 -10.64
CA MET A 346 14.99 -5.62 -11.54
C MET A 346 14.55 -6.31 -12.86
N PHE A 347 13.33 -6.86 -12.95
CA PHE A 347 12.81 -7.58 -14.12
C PHE A 347 11.33 -7.27 -14.44
N SER A 348 10.89 -6.00 -14.39
CA SER A 348 9.50 -5.65 -14.71
C SER A 348 9.36 -4.86 -16.01
N ASN A 349 8.46 -5.28 -16.90
CA ASN A 349 8.05 -4.50 -18.07
C ASN A 349 7.23 -3.25 -17.72
N LYS A 350 6.78 -3.14 -16.46
CA LYS A 350 6.04 -2.02 -15.90
C LYS A 350 6.95 -0.92 -15.33
N LEU A 351 8.27 -1.11 -15.39
CA LEU A 351 9.27 -0.17 -14.88
C LEU A 351 9.73 0.79 -15.97
N ARG A 352 9.85 2.08 -15.64
CA ARG A 352 10.64 3.05 -16.39
C ARG A 352 11.62 3.76 -15.46
N GLN A 353 12.78 4.13 -15.97
CA GLN A 353 13.88 4.65 -15.17
C GLN A 353 14.33 5.99 -15.73
N HIS A 354 14.59 6.94 -14.86
CA HIS A 354 15.26 8.20 -15.15
C HIS A 354 16.58 8.18 -14.39
N GLY A 355 17.69 8.03 -15.13
CA GLY A 355 19.04 7.94 -14.55
C GLY A 355 19.84 9.18 -14.93
N MET A 356 20.40 9.87 -13.93
CA MET A 356 21.09 11.14 -14.14
C MET A 356 22.36 11.22 -13.29
N ASN A 357 23.37 11.91 -13.82
CA ASN A 357 24.57 12.24 -13.07
C ASN A 357 24.59 13.75 -12.84
N PHE A 358 24.79 14.17 -11.59
CA PHE A 358 24.99 15.57 -11.25
C PHE A 358 26.48 15.86 -11.02
N SER A 359 26.89 17.10 -11.29
CA SER A 359 28.24 17.59 -10.97
C SER A 359 28.17 18.80 -10.04
N THR A 360 29.10 18.87 -9.09
CA THR A 360 29.23 20.04 -8.21
C THR A 360 29.96 21.18 -8.89
N ASN A 361 29.81 22.40 -8.38
CA ASN A 361 30.47 23.59 -8.90
C ASN A 361 31.99 23.45 -8.80
N LEU A 362 32.49 22.81 -7.73
CA LEU A 362 33.91 22.46 -7.59
C LEU A 362 34.41 21.59 -8.77
N SER A 363 33.63 20.58 -9.16
CA SER A 363 33.96 19.74 -10.31
C SER A 363 34.05 20.56 -11.59
N LYS A 364 33.08 21.46 -11.81
CA LYS A 364 33.09 22.35 -12.98
C LYS A 364 34.34 23.23 -13.00
N GLU A 365 34.69 23.87 -11.87
CA GLU A 365 35.88 24.70 -11.76
C GLU A 365 37.18 23.93 -12.06
N LEU A 366 37.30 22.70 -11.55
CA LEU A 366 38.48 21.85 -11.73
C LEU A 366 38.65 21.33 -13.17
N PHE A 367 37.55 21.05 -13.88
CA PHE A 367 37.59 20.46 -15.23
C PHE A 367 37.27 21.44 -16.36
N SER A 368 36.99 22.71 -16.04
CA SER A 368 36.82 23.80 -17.02
C SER A 368 38.12 24.55 -17.38
N ASN A 369 39.21 24.27 -16.65
CA ASN A 369 40.58 24.71 -16.94
C ASN A 369 41.39 23.56 -17.52
#